data_AF-A0AA51XSN7-F1
#
_entry.id   AF-A0AA51XSN7-F1
#
_cell.length_a   1.000
_cell.length_b   1.000
_cell.length_c   1.000
_cell.angle_alpha   90.00
_cell.angle_beta   90.00
_cell.angle_gamma   90.00
#
_symmetry.space_group_name_H-M   'P 1'
#
loop_
_entity.id
_entity.type
_entity.pdbx_description
1 polymer ?
#
loop_
_entity_poly.entity_id
_entity_poly.type
_entity_poly.pdbx_seq_one_letter_code
_entity_poly.pdbx_strand_id
1 'polypeptide(L)'
;MKLITDRRNRKTNDLFYKLSKGIINYSLLNNIDTIVIGHNELWKQSINIGKKNNQNFVQIPFNKLIKLIKYKGEEYGIKIILQEES
;
A
#
# COMPACT_ATOMS: atom_id res chain seq x y z
N MET A 1 -9.00 26.31 -0.76
CA MET A 1 -8.56 25.16 -1.58
C MET A 1 -8.07 23.94 -0.75
N LYS A 2 -8.62 23.70 0.46
CA LYS A 2 -8.25 22.54 1.33
C LYS A 2 -9.25 21.37 1.25
N LEU A 3 -10.54 21.69 1.14
CA LEU A 3 -11.66 20.74 1.23
C LEU A 3 -11.64 19.61 0.17
N ILE A 4 -11.25 19.92 -1.08
CA ILE A 4 -11.22 18.93 -2.18
C ILE A 4 -10.08 17.92 -1.95
N THR A 5 -8.91 18.40 -1.55
CA THR A 5 -7.74 17.57 -1.22
C THR A 5 -8.04 16.68 -0.02
N ASP A 6 -8.67 17.22 1.03
CA ASP A 6 -9.04 16.46 2.22
C ASP A 6 -10.07 15.37 1.91
N ARG A 7 -11.07 15.66 1.06
CA ARG A 7 -12.05 14.66 0.61
C ARG A 7 -11.38 13.52 -0.16
N ARG A 8 -10.43 13.83 -1.04
CA ARG A 8 -9.62 12.83 -1.76
C ARG A 8 -8.76 12.00 -0.80
N ASN A 9 -8.12 12.64 0.17
CA ASN A 9 -7.30 11.95 1.18
C ASN A 9 -8.13 11.00 2.03
N ARG A 10 -9.36 11.39 2.42
CA ARG A 10 -10.29 10.50 3.15
C ARG A 10 -10.68 9.29 2.31
N LYS A 11 -11.04 9.48 1.03
CA LYS A 11 -11.36 8.36 0.12
C LYS A 11 -10.17 7.41 -0.05
N THR A 12 -8.97 7.95 -0.20
CA THR A 12 -7.74 7.16 -0.35
C THR A 12 -7.45 6.36 0.93
N ASN A 13 -7.62 6.98 2.10
CA ASN A 13 -7.47 6.28 3.38
C ASN A 13 -8.49 5.15 3.53
N ASP A 14 -9.78 5.41 3.28
CA ASP A 14 -10.83 4.39 3.35
C ASP A 14 -10.51 3.19 2.44
N LEU A 15 -10.10 3.46 1.20
CA LEU A 15 -9.63 2.43 0.28
C LEU A 15 -8.48 1.62 0.87
N PHE A 16 -7.46 2.27 1.45
CA PHE A 16 -6.31 1.59 2.03
C PHE A 16 -6.67 0.75 3.27
N TYR A 17 -7.61 1.21 4.09
CA TYR A 17 -8.10 0.42 5.22
C TYR A 17 -8.83 -0.84 4.76
N LYS A 18 -9.65 -0.73 3.71
CA LYS A 18 -10.34 -1.88 3.10
C LYS A 18 -9.36 -2.85 2.44
N LEU A 19 -8.41 -2.34 1.65
CA LEU A 19 -7.39 -3.15 0.97
C LEU A 19 -6.51 -3.91 1.96
N SER A 20 -5.95 -3.21 2.96
CA SER A 20 -5.12 -3.86 3.99
C SER A 20 -5.88 -4.95 4.73
N LYS A 21 -7.16 -4.73 5.08
CA LYS A 21 -7.98 -5.77 5.70
C LYS A 21 -8.24 -6.95 4.75
N GLY A 22 -8.52 -6.66 3.48
CA GLY A 22 -8.73 -7.69 2.44
C GLY A 22 -7.52 -8.59 2.25
N ILE A 23 -6.31 -8.01 2.18
CA ILE A 23 -5.05 -8.76 2.05
C ILE A 23 -4.83 -9.69 3.25
N ILE A 24 -4.99 -9.17 4.46
CA ILE A 24 -4.83 -9.96 5.69
C ILE A 24 -5.88 -11.07 5.77
N ASN A 25 -7.15 -10.76 5.52
CA ASN A 25 -8.23 -11.76 5.51
C ASN A 25 -7.98 -12.86 4.48
N TYR A 26 -7.55 -12.49 3.27
CA TYR A 26 -7.18 -13.45 2.24
C TYR A 26 -6.02 -14.35 2.71
N SER A 27 -5.01 -13.77 3.35
CA SER A 27 -3.87 -14.51 3.86
C SER A 27 -4.29 -15.50 4.96
N LEU A 28 -5.13 -15.07 5.89
CA LEU A 28 -5.69 -15.94 6.93
C LEU A 28 -6.53 -17.09 6.35
N LEU A 29 -7.40 -16.80 5.37
CA LEU A 29 -8.23 -17.83 4.72
C LEU A 29 -7.40 -18.88 3.97
N ASN A 30 -6.22 -18.51 3.48
CA ASN A 30 -5.33 -19.39 2.72
C ASN A 30 -4.17 -19.95 3.58
N ASN A 31 -4.18 -19.74 4.90
CA ASN A 31 -3.10 -20.13 5.81
C ASN A 31 -1.71 -19.61 5.39
N ILE A 32 -1.66 -18.39 4.87
CA ILE A 32 -0.41 -17.72 4.49
C ILE A 32 0.16 -17.05 5.74
N ASP A 33 1.35 -17.48 6.14
CA ASP A 33 2.06 -16.98 7.31
C ASP A 33 2.97 -15.78 7.00
N THR A 34 3.37 -15.60 5.74
CA THR A 34 4.39 -14.64 5.33
C THR A 34 3.96 -13.87 4.09
N ILE A 35 4.01 -12.55 4.16
CA ILE A 35 3.77 -11.64 3.03
C ILE A 35 5.06 -10.87 2.76
N VAL A 36 5.58 -11.00 1.54
CA VAL A 36 6.73 -10.22 1.06
C VAL A 36 6.22 -9.02 0.26
N ILE A 37 6.68 -7.83 0.62
CA ILE A 37 6.33 -6.58 -0.05
C ILE A 37 7.62 -5.98 -0.62
N GLY A 38 7.72 -5.94 -1.95
CA GLY A 38 8.74 -5.17 -2.64
C GLY A 38 8.55 -3.67 -2.40
N HIS A 39 9.56 -3.00 -1.87
CA HIS A 39 9.58 -1.55 -1.72
C HIS A 39 10.90 -0.99 -2.24
N ASN A 40 10.85 -0.38 -3.42
CA ASN A 40 11.95 0.41 -3.95
C ASN A 40 11.69 1.89 -3.67
N GLU A 41 12.55 2.59 -2.94
CA GLU A 41 12.34 4.02 -2.69
C GLU A 41 12.29 4.85 -3.99
N LEU A 42 13.00 4.41 -5.03
CA LEU A 42 13.11 5.09 -6.32
C LEU A 42 12.12 4.63 -7.40
N TRP A 43 11.30 3.59 -7.15
CA TRP A 43 10.38 3.07 -8.19
C TRP A 43 9.38 4.11 -8.71
N LYS A 44 9.12 5.17 -7.95
CA LYS A 44 8.16 6.21 -8.35
C LYS A 44 8.74 7.25 -9.30
N GLN A 45 10.05 7.42 -9.37
CA GLN A 45 10.65 8.59 -10.03
C GLN A 45 10.81 8.46 -11.54
N SER A 46 10.84 7.24 -12.09
CA SER A 46 11.16 7.02 -13.53
C SER A 46 10.28 5.96 -14.19
N ILE A 47 9.01 5.88 -13.81
CA ILE A 47 8.08 4.93 -14.43
C ILE A 47 7.74 5.45 -15.82
N ASN A 48 7.90 4.65 -16.86
CA ASN A 48 7.51 5.05 -18.22
C ASN A 48 6.14 4.47 -18.61
N ILE A 49 5.09 4.78 -17.84
CA ILE A 49 3.70 4.34 -18.11
C ILE A 49 2.82 5.47 -18.68
N GLY A 50 3.45 6.55 -19.15
CA GLY A 50 2.79 7.72 -19.72
C GLY A 50 2.48 8.82 -18.68
N LYS A 51 2.56 10.09 -19.11
CA LYS A 51 2.52 11.30 -18.25
C LYS A 51 1.35 11.34 -17.26
N LYS A 52 0.13 11.01 -17.71
CA LYS A 52 -1.09 11.03 -16.87
C LYS A 52 -1.09 9.90 -15.83
N ASN A 53 -0.61 8.72 -16.20
CA ASN A 53 -0.53 7.58 -15.28
C ASN A 53 0.59 7.76 -14.25
N ASN A 54 1.74 8.29 -14.67
CA ASN A 54 2.82 8.67 -13.77
C ASN A 54 2.33 9.66 -12.70
N GLN A 55 1.62 10.71 -13.11
CA GLN A 55 1.09 11.71 -12.17
C GLN A 55 0.12 11.09 -11.16
N ASN A 56 -0.73 10.15 -11.59
CA ASN A 56 -1.62 9.44 -10.68
C ASN A 56 -0.86 8.51 -9.73
N PHE A 57 0.11 7.77 -10.24
CA PHE A 57 0.89 6.78 -9.48
C PHE A 57 1.77 7.42 -8.41
N VAL A 58 2.51 8.48 -8.76
CA VAL A 58 3.38 9.22 -7.83
C VAL A 58 2.55 9.81 -6.68
N GLN A 59 1.31 10.22 -6.94
CA GLN A 59 0.41 10.76 -5.93
C GLN A 59 -0.17 9.70 -4.96
N ILE A 60 -0.01 8.40 -5.22
CA ILE A 60 -0.53 7.35 -4.33
C ILE A 60 0.44 7.17 -3.14
N PRO A 61 -0.02 7.31 -1.88
CA PRO A 61 0.83 7.19 -0.71
C PRO A 61 1.06 5.72 -0.33
N PHE A 62 1.75 4.95 -1.18
CA PHE A 62 2.05 3.52 -0.97
C PHE A 62 2.67 3.20 0.39
N ASN A 63 3.57 4.03 0.92
CA ASN A 63 4.19 3.80 2.24
C ASN A 63 3.13 3.73 3.35
N LYS A 64 2.01 4.44 3.21
CA LYS A 64 0.90 4.37 4.15
C LYS A 64 0.19 3.01 4.08
N LEU A 65 -0.04 2.50 2.87
CA LEU A 65 -0.64 1.19 2.67
C LEU A 65 0.26 0.08 3.25
N ILE A 66 1.57 0.15 2.98
CA ILE A 66 2.56 -0.79 3.51
C ILE A 66 2.54 -0.79 5.04
N LYS A 67 2.55 0.39 5.68
CA LYS A 67 2.43 0.51 7.15
C LYS A 67 1.15 -0.12 7.69
N LEU A 68 0.01 0.06 7.01
CA LEU A 68 -1.27 -0.54 7.41
C LEU A 68 -1.27 -2.06 7.29
N ILE A 69 -0.68 -2.60 6.22
CA ILE A 69 -0.54 -4.06 6.05
C ILE A 69 0.41 -4.62 7.10
N LYS A 70 1.53 -3.94 7.37
CA LYS A 70 2.49 -4.34 8.40
C LYS A 70 1.83 -4.43 9.77
N TYR A 71 1.22 -3.32 10.22
CA TYR A 71 0.54 -3.25 11.51
C TYR A 71 -0.53 -4.34 11.66
N LYS A 72 -1.41 -4.51 10.67
CA LYS A 72 -2.47 -5.53 10.74
C LYS A 72 -1.89 -6.94 10.66
N GLY A 73 -0.94 -7.19 9.77
CA GLY A 73 -0.31 -8.51 9.63
C GLY A 73 0.32 -8.96 10.94
N GLU A 74 1.06 -8.06 11.60
CA GLU A 74 1.68 -8.31 12.91
C GLU A 74 0.63 -8.64 13.99
N GLU A 75 -0.53 -7.99 14.00
CA GLU A 75 -1.64 -8.31 14.93
C GLU A 75 -2.21 -9.73 14.74
N TYR A 76 -2.15 -10.27 13.52
CA TYR A 76 -2.64 -11.61 13.19
C TYR A 76 -1.52 -12.65 13.12
N GLY A 77 -0.29 -12.31 13.54
CA GLY A 77 0.86 -13.22 13.51
C GLY A 77 1.42 -13.50 12.12
N ILE A 78 1.03 -12.71 11.11
CA ILE A 78 1.55 -12.81 9.74
C ILE A 78 2.86 -12.02 9.65
N LYS A 79 3.92 -12.68 9.22
CA LYS A 79 5.24 -12.08 9.02
C LYS A 79 5.22 -11.20 7.77
N ILE A 80 5.47 -9.90 7.94
CA ILE A 80 5.57 -8.95 6.83
C ILE A 80 7.04 -8.61 6.57
N ILE A 81 7.55 -9.02 5.41
CA ILE A 81 8.93 -8.77 4.99
C ILE A 81 8.92 -7.66 3.96
N LEU A 82 9.66 -6.58 4.23
CA LEU A 82 9.94 -5.54 3.24
C LEU A 82 11.25 -5.89 2.53
N GLN A 83 11.18 -6.03 1.21
CA GLN A 83 12.35 -6.29 0.39
C GLN A 83 12.63 -5.08 -0.47
N GLU A 84 13.84 -4.53 -0.36
CA GLU A 84 14.36 -3.54 -1.30
C GLU A 84 14.85 -4.29 -2.54
N GLU A 85 14.25 -4.03 -3.71
CA GLU A 85 14.70 -4.59 -4.98
C GLU A 85 15.81 -3.68 -5.55
N SER A 86 17.05 -3.86 -5.08
CA SER A 86 18.24 -3.22 -5.69
C SER A 86 18.52 -3.73 -7.10
#